data_AF-A0A2W7NBX9-F1
#
_entry.id   AF-A0A2W7NBX9-F1
#
_cell.length_a   1.000
_cell.length_b   1.000
_cell.length_c   1.000
_cell.angle_alpha   90.00
_cell.angle_beta   90.00
_cell.angle_gamma   90.00
#
_symmetry.space_group_name_H-M   'P 1'
#
loop_
_entity.id
_entity.type
_entity.pdbx_description
1 polymer ?
#
loop_
_entity_poly.entity_id
_entity_poly.type
_entity_poly.pdbx_seq_one_letter_code
_entity_poly.pdbx_strand_id
1 'polypeptide(L)'
;MKTKILKTEQEYNDACERIYTLINSNENAIESDSPEGEEMELLSLLVEKYEQEHYSVEAPNPIEAIKFRMDQMNLKQSDVAPLFGGETRVSEVLHGKRPLTLKMIILLNRYLGIPLESLVSGNKEVKLEPEKREKLLRIESIKEYFSGSRAAMI
;
A
#
# COMPACT_ATOMS: atom_id res chain seq x y z
N MET A 1 -17.95 21.94 17.36
CA MET A 1 -18.03 20.48 17.60
C MET A 1 -17.09 20.08 18.75
N LYS A 2 -17.36 18.96 19.43
CA LYS A 2 -16.45 18.43 20.45
C LYS A 2 -15.39 17.57 19.75
N THR A 3 -14.16 18.06 19.65
CA THR A 3 -13.07 17.39 18.93
C THR A 3 -12.68 16.09 19.66
N LYS A 4 -12.85 14.95 18.99
CA LYS A 4 -12.48 13.62 19.50
C LYS A 4 -11.75 12.85 18.40
N ILE A 5 -10.85 11.95 18.81
CA ILE A 5 -10.21 10.99 17.90
C ILE A 5 -11.29 10.10 17.29
N LEU A 6 -11.22 9.87 15.98
CA LEU A 6 -12.10 8.96 15.25
C LEU A 6 -11.71 7.52 15.60
N LYS A 7 -12.67 6.72 16.05
CA LYS A 7 -12.46 5.32 16.46
C LYS A 7 -13.40 4.35 15.75
N THR A 8 -14.41 4.86 15.07
CA THR A 8 -15.41 4.05 14.36
C THR A 8 -15.58 4.55 12.93
N GLU A 9 -16.04 3.64 12.07
CA GLU A 9 -16.32 3.95 10.66
C GLU A 9 -17.40 5.02 10.52
N GLN A 10 -18.39 5.05 11.42
CA GLN A 10 -19.40 6.11 11.44
C GLN A 10 -18.78 7.49 11.70
N GLU A 11 -17.89 7.59 12.70
CA GLU A 11 -17.22 8.86 13.02
C GLU A 11 -16.32 9.34 11.87
N TYR A 12 -15.69 8.40 11.17
CA TYR A 12 -14.93 8.66 9.95
C TYR A 12 -15.83 9.17 8.82
N ASN A 13 -16.95 8.50 8.54
CA ASN A 13 -17.88 8.91 7.49
C ASN A 13 -18.49 10.29 7.78
N ASP A 14 -18.88 10.57 9.03
CA ASP A 14 -19.40 11.87 9.46
C ASP A 14 -18.35 12.98 9.24
N ALA A 15 -17.07 12.70 9.51
CA ALA A 15 -15.98 13.64 9.27
C ALA A 15 -15.77 13.92 7.77
N CYS A 16 -15.78 12.87 6.94
CA CYS A 16 -15.69 13.01 5.48
C CYS A 16 -16.87 13.80 4.90
N GLU A 17 -18.10 13.54 5.36
CA GLU A 17 -19.29 14.30 4.94
C GLU A 17 -19.21 15.76 5.36
N ARG A 18 -18.66 16.04 6.55
CA ARG A 18 -18.44 17.41 7.02
C ARG A 18 -17.42 18.15 6.16
N ILE A 19 -16.27 17.53 5.84
CA ILE A 19 -15.27 18.10 4.91
C ILE A 19 -15.91 18.37 3.55
N TYR A 20 -16.64 17.39 3.00
CA TYR A 20 -17.34 17.54 1.72
C TYR A 20 -18.33 18.71 1.76
N THR A 21 -19.10 18.83 2.83
CA THR A 21 -20.04 19.95 3.01
C THR A 21 -19.30 21.27 3.06
N LEU A 22 -18.21 21.39 3.83
CA LEU A 22 -17.41 22.62 3.90
C LEU A 22 -16.91 23.03 2.50
N ILE A 23 -16.35 22.10 1.73
CA ILE A 23 -15.86 22.37 0.37
C ILE A 23 -16.98 22.83 -0.57
N ASN A 24 -18.18 22.25 -0.47
CA ASN A 24 -19.28 22.51 -1.41
C ASN A 24 -20.27 23.60 -0.95
N SER A 25 -20.15 24.10 0.28
CA SER A 25 -21.08 25.11 0.81
C SER A 25 -20.65 26.55 0.58
N ASN A 26 -19.41 26.77 0.11
CA ASN A 26 -18.92 28.09 -0.28
C ASN A 26 -18.72 28.18 -1.81
N GLU A 27 -19.19 29.28 -2.40
CA GLU A 27 -18.89 29.63 -3.80
C GLU A 27 -17.41 30.01 -3.99
N ASN A 28 -16.74 30.44 -2.91
CA ASN A 28 -15.33 30.81 -2.89
C ASN A 28 -14.50 29.80 -2.07
N ALA A 29 -13.20 29.74 -2.32
CA ALA A 29 -12.31 28.91 -1.52
C ALA A 29 -12.35 29.33 -0.04
N ILE A 30 -12.39 28.35 0.86
CA ILE A 30 -12.29 28.58 2.31
C ILE A 30 -10.91 29.16 2.61
N GLU A 31 -10.86 30.31 3.28
CA GLU A 31 -9.60 30.86 3.80
C GLU A 31 -9.06 29.96 4.91
N SER A 32 -7.77 29.63 4.84
CA SER A 32 -7.13 28.68 5.76
C SER A 32 -7.21 29.14 7.23
N ASP A 33 -7.12 30.45 7.47
CA ASP A 33 -7.17 31.04 8.81
C ASP A 33 -8.61 31.30 9.32
N SER A 34 -9.61 30.91 8.53
CA SER A 34 -11.02 31.02 8.97
C SER A 34 -11.37 29.87 9.92
N PRO A 35 -12.39 30.03 10.79
CA PRO A 35 -12.87 28.95 11.64
C PRO A 35 -13.23 27.68 10.87
N GLU A 36 -13.77 27.82 9.66
CA GLU A 36 -14.09 26.73 8.74
C GLU A 36 -12.82 26.09 8.15
N GLY A 37 -11.79 26.88 7.89
CA GLY A 37 -10.48 26.42 7.43
C GLY A 37 -9.76 25.58 8.49
N GLU A 38 -9.70 26.08 9.73
CA GLU A 38 -9.16 25.35 10.88
C GLU A 38 -9.94 24.05 11.15
N GLU A 39 -11.27 24.08 11.03
CA GLU A 39 -12.12 22.89 11.16
C GLU A 39 -11.78 21.86 10.08
N MET A 40 -11.67 22.30 8.81
CA MET A 40 -11.37 21.42 7.68
C MET A 40 -9.98 20.80 7.80
N GLU A 41 -8.96 21.56 8.19
CA GLU A 41 -7.59 21.07 8.40
C GLU A 41 -7.55 20.02 9.51
N LEU A 42 -8.20 20.30 10.64
CA LEU A 42 -8.28 19.36 11.75
C LEU A 42 -9.00 18.06 11.36
N LEU A 43 -10.15 18.15 10.68
CA LEU A 43 -10.89 16.99 10.21
C LEU A 43 -10.06 16.17 9.22
N SER A 44 -9.31 16.82 8.32
CA SER A 44 -8.43 16.15 7.36
C SER A 44 -7.34 15.36 8.07
N LEU A 45 -6.70 15.92 9.09
CA LEU A 45 -5.68 15.23 9.90
C LEU A 45 -6.27 14.02 10.65
N LEU A 46 -7.50 14.13 11.16
CA LEU A 46 -8.18 13.05 11.85
C LEU A 46 -8.57 11.92 10.89
N VAL A 47 -9.06 12.26 9.70
CA VAL A 47 -9.38 11.32 8.62
C VAL A 47 -8.11 10.58 8.20
N GLU A 48 -7.03 11.30 7.88
CA GLU A 48 -5.76 10.70 7.49
C GLU A 48 -5.25 9.70 8.53
N LYS A 49 -5.28 10.08 9.81
CA LYS A 49 -4.86 9.18 10.90
C LYS A 49 -5.73 7.93 10.97
N TYR A 50 -7.05 8.07 10.87
CA TYR A 50 -7.96 6.93 10.88
C TYR A 50 -7.69 6.01 9.68
N GLU A 51 -7.47 6.58 8.49
CA GLU A 51 -7.13 5.83 7.28
C GLU A 51 -5.81 5.08 7.42
N GLN A 52 -4.75 5.71 7.93
CA GLN A 52 -3.48 5.03 8.17
C GLN A 52 -3.62 3.81 9.10
N GLU A 53 -4.48 3.90 10.12
CA GLU A 53 -4.72 2.82 11.09
C GLU A 53 -5.65 1.71 10.56
N HIS A 54 -6.66 2.04 9.75
CA HIS A 54 -7.74 1.11 9.35
C HIS A 54 -7.69 0.70 7.88
N TYR A 55 -7.23 1.60 7.01
CA TYR A 55 -7.06 1.39 5.59
C TYR A 55 -5.57 1.47 5.27
N SER A 56 -4.83 0.43 5.68
CA SER A 56 -3.46 0.24 5.20
C SER A 56 -3.48 0.43 3.69
N VAL A 57 -2.66 1.33 3.16
CA VAL A 57 -2.34 1.39 1.73
C VAL A 57 -1.65 0.07 1.42
N GLU A 58 -2.43 -0.98 1.20
CA GLU A 58 -1.91 -2.27 0.80
C GLU A 58 -1.16 -1.99 -0.50
N ALA A 59 0.13 -2.31 -0.49
CA ALA A 59 0.91 -2.27 -1.71
C ALA A 59 0.07 -2.93 -2.80
N PRO A 60 -0.17 -2.24 -3.94
CA PRO A 60 -1.06 -2.76 -4.97
C PRO A 60 -0.64 -4.19 -5.26
N ASN A 61 -1.63 -5.06 -5.45
CA ASN A 61 -1.38 -6.42 -5.92
C ASN A 61 -0.27 -6.35 -6.98
N PRO A 62 0.82 -7.13 -6.87
CA PRO A 62 1.95 -7.02 -7.79
C PRO A 62 1.55 -6.98 -9.27
N ILE A 63 0.47 -7.67 -9.62
CA ILE A 63 -0.12 -7.66 -10.97
C ILE A 63 -0.65 -6.27 -11.34
N GLU A 64 -1.38 -5.61 -10.45
CA GLU A 64 -1.90 -4.26 -10.65
C GLU A 64 -0.77 -3.23 -10.72
N ALA A 65 0.29 -3.38 -9.90
CA ALA A 65 1.49 -2.54 -10.01
C ALA A 65 2.15 -2.65 -11.40
N ILE A 66 2.19 -3.87 -11.95
CA ILE A 66 2.71 -4.11 -13.30
C ILE A 66 1.80 -3.49 -14.36
N LYS A 67 0.49 -3.74 -14.30
CA LYS A 67 -0.48 -3.18 -15.27
C LYS A 67 -0.47 -1.66 -15.26
N PHE A 68 -0.45 -1.06 -14.07
CA PHE A 68 -0.36 0.38 -13.90
C PHE A 68 0.91 0.93 -14.55
N ARG A 69 2.06 0.30 -14.31
CA ARG A 69 3.32 0.73 -14.96
C ARG A 69 3.27 0.57 -16.48
N MET A 70 2.67 -0.51 -16.98
CA MET A 70 2.47 -0.71 -18.41
C MET A 70 1.60 0.38 -19.02
N ASP A 71 0.50 0.75 -18.36
CA ASP A 71 -0.41 1.80 -18.79
C ASP A 71 0.28 3.18 -18.85
N GLN A 72 0.99 3.55 -17.78
CA GLN A 72 1.78 4.80 -17.73
C GLN A 72 2.81 4.92 -18.86
N MET A 73 3.36 3.79 -19.29
CA MET A 73 4.36 3.72 -20.36
C MET A 73 3.77 3.36 -21.72
N ASN A 74 2.44 3.22 -21.82
CA ASN A 74 1.71 2.78 -23.01
C ASN A 74 2.26 1.47 -23.63
N LEU A 75 2.60 0.50 -22.77
CA LEU A 75 3.17 -0.79 -23.14
C LEU A 75 2.11 -1.87 -23.31
N LYS A 76 2.27 -2.72 -24.33
CA LYS A 76 1.46 -3.92 -24.55
C LYS A 76 2.09 -5.13 -23.85
N GLN A 77 1.31 -6.19 -23.67
CA GLN A 77 1.83 -7.45 -23.12
C GLN A 77 2.98 -8.04 -23.95
N SER A 78 2.93 -7.90 -25.28
CA SER A 78 4.00 -8.31 -26.20
C SER A 78 5.33 -7.62 -25.89
N ASP A 79 5.29 -6.36 -25.48
CA ASP A 79 6.49 -5.53 -25.28
C ASP A 79 7.24 -5.96 -24.01
N VAL A 80 6.49 -6.37 -22.97
CA VAL A 80 7.06 -6.82 -21.70
C VAL A 80 7.27 -8.34 -21.64
N ALA A 81 6.75 -9.10 -22.61
CA ALA A 81 6.87 -10.56 -22.67
C ALA A 81 8.29 -11.12 -22.44
N PRO A 82 9.38 -10.49 -22.93
CA PRO A 82 10.75 -10.93 -22.63
C PRO A 82 11.09 -10.95 -21.14
N LEU A 83 10.47 -10.07 -20.33
CA LEU A 83 10.66 -10.01 -18.87
C LEU A 83 10.03 -11.21 -18.15
N PHE A 84 9.01 -11.82 -18.77
CA PHE A 84 8.28 -12.99 -18.25
C PHE A 84 8.75 -14.31 -18.88
N GLY A 85 9.58 -14.25 -19.94
CA GLY A 85 10.03 -15.41 -20.69
C GLY A 85 9.06 -15.88 -21.77
N GLY A 86 8.23 -14.97 -22.31
CA GLY A 86 7.36 -15.19 -23.46
C GLY A 86 5.93 -14.72 -23.25
N GLU A 87 5.17 -14.61 -24.35
CA GLU A 87 3.80 -14.08 -24.39
C GLU A 87 2.82 -14.92 -23.55
N THR A 88 2.94 -16.25 -23.59
CA THR A 88 2.12 -17.14 -22.77
C THR A 88 2.31 -16.86 -21.28
N ARG A 89 3.57 -16.65 -20.85
CA ARG A 89 3.90 -16.45 -19.44
C ARG A 89 3.45 -15.10 -18.92
N VAL A 90 3.62 -14.03 -19.70
CA VAL A 90 3.10 -12.70 -19.29
C VAL A 90 1.59 -12.76 -19.13
N SER A 91 0.86 -13.39 -20.06
CA SER A 91 -0.58 -13.52 -19.96
C SER A 91 -0.99 -14.33 -18.72
N GLU A 92 -0.40 -15.49 -18.48
CA GLU A 92 -0.70 -16.30 -17.30
C GLU A 92 -0.44 -15.54 -15.99
N VAL A 93 0.64 -14.77 -15.90
CA VAL A 93 0.97 -13.98 -14.71
C VAL A 93 0.01 -12.79 -14.54
N LEU A 94 -0.25 -12.01 -15.59
CA LEU A 94 -1.14 -10.84 -15.51
C LEU A 94 -2.61 -11.21 -15.23
N HIS A 95 -3.00 -12.46 -15.49
CA HIS A 95 -4.31 -13.01 -15.13
C HIS A 95 -4.29 -13.83 -13.82
N GLY A 96 -3.18 -13.83 -13.07
CA GLY A 96 -3.08 -14.50 -11.77
C GLY A 96 -3.06 -16.04 -11.82
N LYS A 97 -2.91 -16.64 -13.00
CA LYS A 97 -2.78 -18.11 -13.15
C LYS A 97 -1.42 -18.62 -12.68
N ARG A 98 -0.40 -17.74 -12.64
CA ARG A 98 0.93 -18.06 -12.15
C ARG A 98 1.48 -16.93 -11.28
N PRO A 99 2.21 -17.27 -10.19
CA PRO A 99 2.89 -16.26 -9.39
C PRO A 99 4.10 -15.68 -10.12
N LEU A 100 4.50 -14.48 -9.70
CA LEU A 100 5.76 -13.89 -10.13
C LEU A 100 6.95 -14.70 -9.58
N THR A 101 7.91 -14.99 -10.45
CA THR A 101 9.18 -15.56 -10.02
C THR A 101 10.16 -14.46 -9.58
N LEU A 102 11.13 -14.80 -8.73
CA LEU A 102 12.18 -13.84 -8.34
C LEU A 102 12.91 -13.23 -9.56
N LYS A 103 13.14 -14.04 -10.59
CA LYS A 103 13.72 -13.55 -11.85
C LYS A 103 12.84 -12.47 -12.49
N MET A 104 11.52 -12.69 -12.59
CA MET A 104 10.59 -11.69 -13.11
C MET A 104 10.60 -10.42 -12.26
N ILE A 105 10.57 -10.56 -10.93
CA ILE A 105 10.59 -9.42 -10.00
C ILE A 105 11.83 -8.55 -10.23
N ILE A 106 13.01 -9.17 -10.34
CA ILE A 106 14.27 -8.46 -10.60
C ILE A 106 14.23 -7.76 -11.97
N LEU A 107 13.73 -8.42 -13.00
CA LEU A 107 13.66 -7.85 -14.36
C LEU A 107 12.65 -6.69 -14.43
N LEU A 108 11.49 -6.82 -13.80
CA LEU A 108 10.47 -5.79 -13.74
C LEU A 108 10.95 -4.55 -12.98
N ASN A 109 11.63 -4.75 -11.85
CA ASN A 109 12.26 -3.64 -11.14
C ASN A 109 13.34 -2.96 -12.00
N ARG A 110 14.24 -3.75 -12.61
CA ARG A 110 15.37 -3.21 -13.39
C ARG A 110 14.93 -2.45 -14.64
N TYR A 111 13.95 -2.96 -15.38
CA TYR A 111 13.61 -2.44 -16.71
C TYR A 111 12.35 -1.58 -16.73
N LEU A 112 11.44 -1.75 -15.76
CA LEU A 112 10.22 -0.95 -15.66
C LEU A 112 10.20 -0.06 -14.40
N GLY A 113 11.23 -0.10 -13.56
CA GLY A 113 11.35 0.76 -12.38
C GLY A 113 10.31 0.50 -11.30
N ILE A 114 9.65 -0.66 -11.31
CA ILE A 114 8.62 -0.99 -10.32
C ILE A 114 9.31 -1.30 -8.98
N PRO A 115 8.96 -0.64 -7.87
CA PRO A 115 9.56 -0.91 -6.56
C PRO A 115 9.44 -2.39 -6.16
N LEU A 116 10.48 -2.93 -5.53
CA LEU A 116 10.52 -4.35 -5.12
C LEU A 116 9.41 -4.65 -4.11
N GLU A 117 9.13 -3.72 -3.21
CA GLU A 117 8.11 -3.81 -2.18
C GLU A 117 6.72 -4.02 -2.81
N SER A 118 6.45 -3.32 -3.92
CA SER A 118 5.20 -3.47 -4.69
C SER A 118 5.10 -4.83 -5.39
N LEU A 119 6.23 -5.43 -5.79
CA LEU A 119 6.26 -6.72 -6.49
C LEU A 119 6.27 -7.92 -5.54
N VAL A 120 6.80 -7.75 -4.33
CA VAL A 120 6.99 -8.82 -3.34
C VAL A 120 5.78 -8.94 -2.41
N SER A 121 4.91 -7.92 -2.33
CA SER A 121 3.74 -7.94 -1.44
C SER A 121 2.74 -9.07 -1.73
N GLY A 122 2.68 -9.57 -2.97
CA GLY A 122 1.90 -10.80 -3.30
C GLY A 122 2.53 -12.10 -2.81
N ASN A 123 3.80 -12.07 -2.38
CA ASN A 123 4.50 -13.20 -1.75
C ASN A 123 4.44 -13.16 -0.22
N LYS A 124 3.57 -12.33 0.39
CA LYS A 124 3.31 -12.34 1.85
C LYS A 124 2.87 -13.72 2.39
N GLU A 125 2.44 -14.61 1.50
CA GLU A 125 2.09 -16.01 1.79
C GLU A 125 3.31 -16.92 1.97
N VAL A 126 4.51 -16.50 1.56
CA VAL A 126 5.76 -17.25 1.77
C VAL A 126 6.18 -17.10 3.23
N LYS A 127 5.63 -17.96 4.08
CA LYS A 127 5.93 -18.01 5.52
C LYS A 127 6.70 -19.28 5.84
N LEU A 128 7.58 -19.19 6.83
CA LEU A 128 8.13 -20.38 7.46
C LEU A 128 7.02 -21.11 8.20
N GLU A 129 7.00 -22.44 8.07
CA GLU A 129 6.15 -23.30 8.88
C GLU A 129 6.31 -22.97 10.37
N PRO A 130 5.23 -22.96 11.17
CA PRO A 130 5.26 -22.50 12.56
C PRO A 130 6.36 -23.17 13.40
N GLU A 131 6.52 -24.49 13.26
CA GLU A 131 7.54 -25.26 13.99
C GLU A 131 8.97 -24.87 13.61
N LYS A 132 9.23 -24.64 12.33
CA LYS A 132 10.55 -24.22 11.84
C LYS A 132 10.85 -22.78 12.26
N ARG A 133 9.84 -21.91 12.22
CA ARG A 133 9.92 -20.54 12.73
C ARG A 133 10.26 -20.52 14.22
N GLU A 134 9.58 -21.34 15.02
CA GLU A 134 9.86 -21.42 16.46
C GLU A 134 11.29 -21.91 16.73
N LYS A 135 11.73 -22.97 16.04
CA LYS A 135 13.11 -23.46 16.14
C LYS A 135 14.14 -22.37 15.77
N LEU A 136 13.87 -21.57 14.75
CA LEU A 136 14.71 -20.46 14.32
C LEU A 136 14.80 -19.36 15.40
N LEU A 137 13.66 -18.98 15.99
CA LEU A 137 13.58 -17.94 17.01
C LEU A 137 14.16 -18.35 18.38
N ARG A 138 14.42 -19.65 18.59
CA ARG A 138 15.16 -20.15 19.77
C ARG A 138 16.67 -19.94 19.65
N ILE A 139 17.20 -19.65 18.46
CA ILE A 139 18.61 -19.36 18.26
C ILE A 139 18.91 -17.97 18.84
N GLU A 140 19.82 -17.91 19.81
CA GLU A 140 20.07 -16.72 20.63
C GLU A 140 20.45 -15.49 19.80
N SER A 141 21.38 -15.63 18.84
CA SER A 141 21.79 -14.53 17.95
C SER A 141 20.64 -13.97 17.09
N ILE A 142 19.71 -14.83 16.66
CA ILE A 142 18.53 -14.40 15.89
C ILE A 142 17.53 -13.71 16.82
N LYS A 143 17.31 -14.27 18.01
CA LYS A 143 16.43 -13.70 19.02
C LYS A 143 16.89 -12.31 19.46
N GLU A 144 18.19 -12.15 19.69
CA GLU A 144 18.81 -10.86 20.04
C GLU A 144 18.60 -9.83 18.95
N TYR A 145 18.86 -10.17 17.69
CA TYR A 145 18.63 -9.29 16.53
C TYR A 145 17.20 -8.74 16.50
N PHE A 146 16.18 -9.61 16.64
CA PHE A 146 14.79 -9.17 16.64
C PHE A 146 14.37 -8.41 17.91
N SER A 147 15.02 -8.67 19.04
CA SER A 147 14.76 -7.93 20.29
C SER A 147 15.38 -6.53 20.29
N GLY A 148 16.53 -6.34 19.63
CA GLY A 148 17.19 -5.04 19.49
C GLY A 148 16.57 -4.16 18.41
N SER A 149 16.09 -4.75 17.30
CA SER A 149 15.52 -3.99 16.17
C SER A 149 14.04 -3.59 16.34
N ARG A 150 13.31 -4.10 17.33
CA ARG A 150 11.92 -3.67 17.58
C ARG A 150 11.77 -2.22 18.07
N ALA A 151 12.87 -1.55 18.42
CA ALA A 151 12.86 -0.12 18.77
C ALA A 151 12.97 0.81 17.54
N ALA A 152 13.20 0.30 16.33
CA ALA A 152 13.52 1.12 15.16
C ALA A 152 12.53 1.02 13.98
N MET A 153 11.42 0.30 14.12
CA MET A 153 10.32 0.31 13.14
C MET A 153 8.99 0.16 13.86
N ILE A 154 8.51 1.27 14.44
CA ILE A 154 7.10 1.64 14.42
C ILE A 154 7.01 2.74 13.38
#